data_AF-A0A0P9FC64-F1
#
_entry.id   AF-A0A0P9FC64-F1
#
_cell.length_a   1.000
_cell.length_b   1.000
_cell.length_c   1.000
_cell.angle_alpha   90.00
_cell.angle_beta   90.00
_cell.angle_gamma   90.00
#
_symmetry.space_group_name_H-M   'P 1'
#
loop_
_entity.id
_entity.type
_entity.pdbx_description
1 polymer ?
#
loop_
_entity_poly.entity_id
_entity_poly.type
_entity_poly.pdbx_seq_one_letter_code
_entity_poly.pdbx_strand_id
1 'polypeptide(L)'
;MLRVARKDEAADAEGKYQPYHDFGENLATLPPHRILAINRGEREGVLKAEVEANHAAFVTTLQRRYAKAAGWLGDEVRAAVADGYKRLLAPAIERDLRGELTERAEAHALTIFAAN
;
A
#
# COMPACT_ATOMS: atom_id res chain seq x y z
N MET A 1 4.98 -5.49 0.59
CA MET A 1 5.91 -4.66 1.40
C MET A 1 5.40 -3.24 1.33
N LEU A 2 5.51 -2.44 2.39
CA LEU A 2 5.25 -1.00 2.28
C LEU A 2 6.56 -0.35 1.83
N ARG A 3 6.53 0.34 0.69
CA ARG A 3 7.63 1.21 0.26
C ARG A 3 7.22 2.65 0.48
N VAL A 4 8.15 3.45 0.98
CA VAL A 4 7.98 4.88 1.18
C VAL A 4 9.13 5.58 0.48
N ALA A 5 8.77 6.56 -0.34
CA ALA A 5 9.71 7.39 -1.05
C ALA A 5 9.42 8.86 -0.74
N ARG A 6 10.46 9.68 -0.86
CA ARG A 6 10.31 11.13 -0.82
C ARG A 6 9.54 11.61 -2.05
N LYS A 7 8.54 12.46 -1.84
CA LYS A 7 7.72 13.05 -2.90
C LYS A 7 8.24 14.41 -3.35
N ASP A 8 8.66 15.25 -2.41
CA ASP A 8 9.17 16.60 -2.67
C ASP A 8 10.47 16.86 -1.89
N GLU A 9 11.52 17.26 -2.62
CA GLU A 9 12.84 17.54 -2.05
C GLU A 9 12.92 18.81 -1.21
N ALA A 10 12.01 19.77 -1.42
CA ALA A 10 11.97 21.02 -0.67
C ALA A 10 11.05 20.93 0.56
N ALA A 11 10.17 19.93 0.64
CA ALA A 11 9.12 19.85 1.65
C ALA A 11 9.58 19.32 3.02
N ASP A 12 10.79 18.75 3.13
CA ASP A 12 11.38 18.30 4.42
C ASP A 12 12.59 19.15 4.84
N ALA A 13 12.41 20.47 4.94
CA ALA A 13 13.50 21.38 5.29
C ALA A 13 14.11 21.12 6.69
N GLU A 14 13.31 20.56 7.61
CA GLU A 14 13.73 20.24 8.99
C GLU A 14 14.25 18.79 9.13
N GLY A 15 14.18 17.98 8.07
CA GLY A 15 14.66 16.58 8.08
C GLY A 15 13.83 15.62 8.95
N LYS A 16 12.57 15.96 9.24
CA LYS A 16 11.67 15.18 10.12
C LYS A 16 11.40 13.79 9.58
N TYR A 17 11.47 13.61 8.26
CA TYR A 17 11.09 12.39 7.58
C TYR A 17 12.28 11.69 6.91
N GLN A 18 13.51 12.14 7.18
CA GLN A 18 14.74 11.53 6.66
C GLN A 18 14.79 9.99 6.77
N PRO A 19 14.41 9.36 7.91
CA PRO A 19 14.43 7.90 8.02
C PRO A 19 13.50 7.17 7.04
N TYR A 20 12.55 7.87 6.44
CA TYR A 20 11.50 7.32 5.58
C TYR A 20 11.67 7.66 4.09
N HIS A 21 12.72 8.38 3.71
CA HIS A 21 12.93 8.81 2.31
C HIS A 21 13.20 7.66 1.34
N ASP A 22 13.78 6.55 1.83
CA ASP A 22 13.94 5.29 1.10
C ASP A 22 13.72 4.13 2.09
N PHE A 23 12.46 3.95 2.46
CA PHE A 23 12.07 3.00 3.50
C PHE A 23 11.24 1.86 2.91
N GLY A 24 11.58 0.63 3.28
CA GLY A 24 10.90 -0.59 2.84
C GLY A 24 10.80 -1.59 3.98
N GLU A 25 9.58 -1.93 4.40
CA GLU A 25 9.36 -2.91 5.46
C GLU A 25 8.08 -3.71 5.24
N ASN A 26 8.00 -4.91 5.82
CA ASN A 26 6.83 -5.76 5.72
C ASN A 26 5.63 -5.11 6.43
N LEU A 27 4.48 -5.03 5.76
CA LEU A 27 3.24 -4.46 6.34
C LEU A 27 2.83 -5.18 7.62
N ALA A 28 3.02 -6.50 7.69
CA ALA A 28 2.60 -7.31 8.82
C ALA A 28 3.38 -7.00 10.12
N THR A 29 4.60 -6.45 10.01
CA THR A 29 5.48 -6.20 11.15
C THR A 29 5.70 -4.72 11.43
N LEU A 30 5.02 -3.82 10.68
CA LEU A 30 5.25 -2.38 10.80
C LEU A 30 4.81 -1.88 12.19
N PRO A 31 5.70 -1.22 12.96
CA PRO A 31 5.31 -0.66 14.26
C PRO A 31 4.28 0.48 14.14
N PRO A 32 3.30 0.57 15.07
CA PRO A 32 2.28 1.62 15.10
C PRO A 32 2.82 3.06 14.93
N HIS A 33 3.88 3.42 15.64
CA HIS A 33 4.44 4.78 15.56
C HIS A 33 5.02 5.12 14.19
N ARG A 34 5.56 4.13 13.46
CA ARG A 34 6.06 4.34 12.08
C ARG A 34 4.91 4.54 11.11
N ILE A 35 3.82 3.79 11.26
CA ILE A 35 2.59 3.98 10.47
C ILE A 35 2.10 5.43 10.61
N LEU A 36 2.01 5.93 11.85
CA LEU A 36 1.58 7.31 12.11
C LEU A 36 2.53 8.35 11.52
N ALA A 37 3.85 8.15 11.63
CA ALA A 37 4.85 9.06 11.07
C ALA A 37 4.78 9.12 9.53
N ILE A 38 4.65 7.97 8.87
CA ILE A 38 4.51 7.87 7.41
C ILE A 38 3.22 8.54 6.97
N ASN A 39 2.09 8.22 7.61
CA ASN A 39 0.78 8.81 7.29
C ASN A 39 0.78 10.34 7.44
N ARG A 40 1.49 10.85 8.45
CA ARG A 40 1.68 12.29 8.63
C ARG A 40 2.49 12.91 7.50
N GLY A 41 3.63 12.31 7.16
CA GLY A 41 4.49 12.78 6.07
C GLY A 41 3.79 12.75 4.71
N GLU A 42 2.90 11.78 4.46
CA GLU A 42 2.05 11.77 3.26
C GLU A 42 1.03 12.90 3.26
N ARG A 43 0.37 13.17 4.40
CA ARG A 43 -0.62 14.26 4.53
C ARG A 43 0.02 15.63 4.34
N GLU A 44 1.26 15.80 4.80
CA GLU A 44 2.07 17.00 4.62
C GLU A 44 2.69 17.09 3.21
N GLY A 45 2.51 16.07 2.37
CA GLY A 45 2.99 16.03 0.98
C GLY A 45 4.48 15.74 0.82
N VAL A 46 5.18 15.39 1.91
CA VAL A 46 6.62 15.11 1.94
C VAL A 46 6.93 13.69 1.45
N LEU A 47 6.11 12.74 1.85
CA LEU A 47 6.27 11.32 1.56
C LEU A 47 5.21 10.82 0.58
N LYS A 48 5.51 9.70 -0.06
CA LYS A 48 4.57 8.88 -0.81
C LYS A 48 4.78 7.43 -0.39
N ALA A 49 3.75 6.78 0.13
CA ALA A 49 3.76 5.38 0.51
C ALA A 49 2.96 4.56 -0.51
N GLU A 50 3.52 3.42 -0.91
CA GLU A 50 2.89 2.50 -1.85
C GLU A 50 3.06 1.06 -1.36
N VAL A 51 2.06 0.23 -1.59
CA VAL A 51 2.16 -1.21 -1.31
C VAL A 51 2.78 -1.92 -2.50
N GLU A 52 4.04 -2.35 -2.33
CA GLU A 52 4.71 -3.19 -3.32
C GLU A 52 4.23 -4.63 -3.20
N ALA A 53 3.72 -5.16 -4.31
CA ALA A 53 3.29 -6.53 -4.44
C ALA A 53 3.56 -7.11 -5.84
N ASN A 54 3.61 -8.44 -5.95
CA ASN A 54 3.81 -9.12 -7.23
C ASN A 54 2.48 -9.17 -8.02
N HIS A 55 2.08 -8.03 -8.57
CA HIS A 55 0.85 -7.88 -9.35
C HIS A 55 0.77 -8.87 -10.52
N ALA A 56 1.88 -9.15 -11.21
CA ALA A 56 1.91 -10.09 -12.32
C ALA A 56 1.54 -11.52 -11.89
N ALA A 57 2.08 -11.99 -10.75
CA ALA A 57 1.73 -13.29 -10.19
C ALA A 57 0.26 -13.37 -9.79
N PHE A 58 -0.30 -12.29 -9.23
CA PHE A 58 -1.72 -12.23 -8.88
C PHE A 58 -2.64 -12.25 -10.10
N VAL A 59 -2.34 -11.44 -11.12
CA VAL A 59 -3.07 -11.48 -12.40
C VAL A 59 -3.01 -12.88 -13.01
N THR A 60 -1.83 -13.50 -13.04
CA THR A 60 -1.65 -14.86 -13.55
C THR A 60 -2.51 -15.88 -12.78
N THR A 61 -2.58 -15.74 -11.46
CA THR A 61 -3.39 -16.60 -10.59
C THR A 61 -4.89 -16.42 -10.87
N LEU A 62 -5.34 -15.17 -11.01
CA LEU A 62 -6.73 -14.85 -11.33
C LEU A 62 -7.12 -15.33 -12.72
N GLN A 63 -6.27 -15.11 -13.73
CA GLN A 63 -6.49 -15.60 -15.09
C GLN A 63 -6.60 -17.13 -15.10
N ARG A 64 -5.73 -17.85 -14.39
CA ARG A 64 -5.82 -19.31 -14.27
C ARG A 64 -7.12 -19.77 -13.64
N ARG A 65 -7.64 -19.02 -12.66
CA ARG A 65 -8.88 -19.35 -11.95
C ARG A 65 -10.14 -19.04 -12.74
N TYR A 66 -10.16 -17.90 -13.45
CA TYR A 66 -11.37 -17.33 -14.03
C TYR A 66 -11.39 -17.33 -15.57
N ALA A 67 -10.24 -17.23 -16.24
CA ALA A 67 -10.12 -17.18 -17.70
C ALA A 67 -9.86 -18.58 -18.31
N LYS A 68 -10.82 -19.51 -18.11
CA LYS A 68 -10.70 -20.91 -18.56
C LYS A 68 -10.98 -21.13 -20.05
N ALA A 69 -11.59 -20.15 -20.72
CA ALA A 69 -11.93 -20.25 -22.13
C ALA A 69 -10.66 -20.23 -23.02
N ALA A 70 -10.72 -20.96 -24.13
CA ALA A 70 -9.69 -20.98 -25.17
C ALA A 70 -10.09 -20.15 -26.38
N GLY A 71 -9.13 -19.87 -27.28
CA GLY A 71 -9.33 -19.04 -28.46
C GLY A 71 -9.56 -17.56 -28.13
N TRP A 72 -10.14 -16.82 -29.08
CA TRP A 72 -10.31 -15.36 -29.01
C TRP A 72 -11.08 -14.89 -27.76
N LEU A 73 -12.13 -15.62 -27.36
CA LEU A 73 -12.88 -15.30 -26.13
C LEU A 73 -12.00 -15.45 -24.88
N GLY A 74 -11.08 -16.42 -24.89
CA GLY A 74 -10.12 -16.60 -23.80
C GLY A 74 -9.18 -15.41 -23.64
N ASP A 75 -8.72 -14.83 -24.75
CA ASP A 75 -7.85 -13.66 -24.74
C ASP A 75 -8.57 -12.43 -24.19
N GLU A 76 -9.81 -12.18 -24.62
CA GLU A 76 -10.63 -11.09 -24.11
C GLU A 76 -10.91 -11.23 -22.60
N VAL A 77 -11.23 -12.46 -22.13
CA VAL A 77 -11.43 -12.70 -20.70
C VAL A 77 -10.14 -12.51 -19.91
N ARG A 78 -8.98 -12.93 -20.44
CA ARG A 78 -7.67 -12.67 -19.80
C ARG A 78 -7.38 -11.18 -19.68
N ALA A 79 -7.67 -10.41 -20.73
CA ALA A 79 -7.50 -8.96 -20.74
C ALA A 79 -8.44 -8.28 -19.72
N ALA A 80 -9.71 -8.68 -19.68
CA ALA A 80 -10.69 -8.17 -18.72
C ALA A 80 -10.29 -8.47 -17.26
N VAL A 81 -9.77 -9.67 -16.97
CA VAL A 81 -9.25 -10.01 -15.64
C VAL A 81 -8.06 -9.13 -15.26
N ALA A 82 -7.14 -8.88 -16.18
CA ALA A 82 -5.98 -8.03 -15.92
C ALA A 82 -6.38 -6.57 -15.66
N ASP A 83 -7.32 -6.01 -16.45
CA ASP A 83 -7.85 -4.65 -16.24
C ASP A 83 -8.57 -4.55 -14.90
N GLY A 84 -9.51 -5.48 -14.63
CA GLY A 84 -10.27 -5.48 -13.39
C GLY A 84 -9.38 -5.60 -12.15
N TYR A 85 -8.33 -6.41 -12.23
CA TYR A 85 -7.32 -6.48 -11.17
C TYR A 85 -6.62 -5.12 -10.96
N LYS A 86 -6.06 -4.55 -12.03
CA LYS A 86 -5.21 -3.34 -11.94
C LYS A 86 -6.00 -2.10 -11.54
N ARG A 87 -7.20 -1.92 -12.10
CA ARG A 87 -7.99 -0.70 -11.94
C ARG A 87 -8.88 -0.71 -10.70
N LEU A 88 -9.30 -1.90 -10.25
CA LEU A 88 -10.31 -2.02 -9.19
C LEU A 88 -9.78 -2.79 -7.98
N LEU A 89 -9.33 -4.03 -8.17
CA LEU A 89 -9.03 -4.91 -7.05
C LEU A 89 -7.76 -4.50 -6.29
N ALA A 90 -6.66 -4.23 -6.99
CA ALA A 90 -5.41 -3.84 -6.34
C ALA A 90 -5.54 -2.52 -5.56
N PRO A 91 -6.10 -1.43 -6.13
CA PRO A 91 -6.33 -0.19 -5.38
C PRO A 91 -7.28 -0.36 -4.19
N ALA A 92 -8.28 -1.24 -4.29
CA ALA A 92 -9.18 -1.52 -3.19
C ALA A 92 -8.46 -2.21 -2.03
N ILE A 93 -7.72 -3.29 -2.32
CA ILE A 93 -6.93 -4.04 -1.32
C ILE A 93 -5.91 -3.12 -0.64
N GLU A 94 -5.22 -2.28 -1.41
CA GLU A 94 -4.24 -1.34 -0.85
C GLU A 94 -4.90 -0.37 0.13
N ARG A 95 -6.05 0.22 -0.24
CA ARG A 95 -6.80 1.12 0.63
C ARG A 95 -7.24 0.43 1.92
N ASP A 96 -7.77 -0.78 1.81
CA ASP A 96 -8.28 -1.54 2.95
C ASP A 96 -7.13 -1.89 3.91
N LEU A 97 -6.00 -2.37 3.39
CA LEU A 97 -4.79 -2.65 4.19
C LEU A 97 -4.24 -1.41 4.89
N ARG A 98 -4.17 -0.28 4.18
CA ARG A 98 -3.70 1.00 4.74
C ARG A 98 -4.66 1.52 5.81
N GLY A 99 -5.97 1.33 5.62
CA GLY A 99 -7.01 1.65 6.60
C GLY A 99 -6.83 0.86 7.89
N GLU A 100 -6.77 -0.48 7.80
CA GLU A 100 -6.60 -1.35 8.97
C GLU A 100 -5.32 -1.01 9.78
N LEU A 101 -4.21 -0.79 9.07
CA LEU A 101 -2.95 -0.40 9.72
C LEU A 101 -3.06 0.95 10.44
N THR A 102 -3.79 1.90 9.87
CA THR A 102 -4.02 3.21 10.47
C THR A 102 -4.86 3.09 11.73
N GLU A 103 -5.99 2.38 11.65
CA GLU A 103 -6.89 2.16 12.79
C GLU A 103 -6.16 1.48 13.96
N ARG A 104 -5.37 0.43 13.67
CA ARG A 104 -4.56 -0.28 14.68
C ARG A 104 -3.53 0.64 15.32
N ALA A 105 -2.90 1.51 14.53
CA ALA A 105 -1.88 2.42 15.03
C ALA A 105 -2.47 3.52 15.92
N GLU A 106 -3.63 4.07 15.54
CA GLU A 106 -4.36 5.05 16.33
C GLU A 106 -4.89 4.46 17.64
N ALA A 107 -5.47 3.27 17.61
CA ALA A 107 -5.91 2.57 18.82
C ALA A 107 -4.76 2.31 19.80
N HIS A 108 -3.59 1.92 19.28
CA HIS A 108 -2.39 1.73 20.09
C HIS A 108 -1.91 3.05 20.73
N ALA A 109 -1.90 4.14 19.97
CA ALA A 109 -1.53 5.45 20.48
C ALA A 109 -2.48 5.91 21.60
N LEU A 110 -3.79 5.77 21.41
CA LEU A 110 -4.79 6.07 22.45
C LEU A 110 -4.55 5.28 23.74
N THR A 111 -4.19 4.00 23.62
CA THR A 111 -3.90 3.14 24.78
C THR A 111 -2.70 3.66 25.57
N ILE A 112 -1.63 4.07 24.89
CA ILE A 112 -0.45 4.66 25.55
C ILE A 112 -0.80 5.99 26.20
N PHE A 113 -1.54 6.86 25.51
CA PHE A 113 -1.93 8.17 26.06
C PHE A 113 -2.86 8.06 27.27
N ALA A 114 -3.77 7.09 27.28
CA ALA A 114 -4.66 6.86 28.43
C ALA A 114 -3.93 6.30 29.66
N ALA A 115 -2.76 5.70 29.48
CA ALA A 115 -1.94 5.14 30.56
C ALA A 115 -0.94 6.15 31.16
N ASN A 116 -0.78 7.33 30.56
CA ASN A 116 0.07 8.42 31.04
C ASN A 116 -0.74 9.45 31.84
#